data_AF-A0A2E5RDV6-F1
#
_entry.id   AF-A0A2E5RDV6-F1
#
_cell.length_a   1.000
_cell.length_b   1.000
_cell.length_c   1.000
_cell.angle_alpha   90.00
_cell.angle_beta   90.00
_cell.angle_gamma   90.00
#
_symmetry.space_group_name_H-M   'P 1'
#
loop_
_entity.id
_entity.type
_entity.pdbx_description
1 polymer ?
#
loop_
_entity_poly.entity_id
_entity_poly.type
_entity_poly.pdbx_seq_one_letter_code
_entity_poly.pdbx_strand_id
1 'polypeptide(L)'
;MSGGLPVEIERTHLVSCIPNNLDSGQHLRQWYIPISSIEIDSNISISGLELVEHIPDEWLDGVREALDQDDPTIRIRLNGEYAILCIKGPTIGISRIEFEWEIKPYSILEELLESSDWPLVEKKRWDIQSEDGHIWNLDRFLGLNEGLWLAEIELKNENTTYHCPKWVGIDVSNDPRFTSKRLAELPFSIMNNSPPLPKSKC
;
A
#
# COMPACT_ATOMS: atom_id res chain seq x y z
N MET A 1 0.54 -17.39 23.25
CA MET A 1 1.34 -17.65 22.03
C MET A 1 2.19 -16.42 21.85
N SER A 2 3.51 -16.54 21.91
CA SER A 2 4.44 -15.42 21.74
C SER A 2 4.31 -14.92 20.30
N GLY A 3 3.50 -13.89 20.09
CA GLY A 3 3.26 -13.30 18.78
C GLY A 3 4.47 -12.50 18.37
N GLY A 4 5.11 -12.87 17.26
CA GLY A 4 6.14 -12.03 16.65
C GLY A 4 5.52 -10.77 16.05
N LEU A 5 6.37 -9.84 15.61
CA LEU A 5 5.93 -8.66 14.89
C LEU A 5 5.13 -9.06 13.62
N PRO A 6 4.09 -8.31 13.25
CA PRO A 6 3.32 -8.57 12.04
C PRO A 6 4.23 -8.42 10.81
N VAL A 7 4.24 -9.43 9.94
CA VAL A 7 5.01 -9.44 8.70
C VAL A 7 4.06 -9.60 7.52
N GLU A 8 4.09 -8.63 6.61
CA GLU A 8 3.45 -8.71 5.30
C GLU A 8 4.44 -9.32 4.30
N ILE A 9 3.96 -10.20 3.43
CA ILE A 9 4.73 -10.80 2.35
C ILE A 9 3.95 -10.62 1.06
N GLU A 10 4.46 -9.80 0.14
CA GLU A 10 3.72 -9.35 -1.04
C GLU A 10 4.55 -9.53 -2.31
N ARG A 11 3.89 -9.92 -3.41
CA ARG A 11 4.47 -9.82 -4.74
C ARG A 11 3.70 -8.88 -5.63
N THR A 12 4.43 -8.09 -6.41
CA THR A 12 3.89 -7.09 -7.33
C THR A 12 4.27 -7.46 -8.76
N HIS A 13 3.30 -7.41 -9.66
CA HIS A 13 3.50 -7.69 -11.07
C HIS A 13 2.92 -6.57 -11.93
N LEU A 14 3.53 -6.35 -13.09
CA LEU A 14 2.89 -5.59 -14.16
C LEU A 14 1.69 -6.35 -14.71
N VAL A 15 0.70 -5.62 -15.22
CA VAL A 15 -0.48 -6.23 -15.87
C VAL A 15 -0.23 -6.34 -17.38
N SER A 16 -0.45 -7.53 -17.94
CA SER A 16 -0.26 -7.81 -19.37
C SER A 16 -1.45 -7.36 -20.22
N CYS A 17 -2.66 -7.54 -19.69
CA CYS A 17 -3.92 -7.17 -20.34
C CYS A 17 -4.99 -6.91 -19.27
N ILE A 18 -5.95 -6.04 -19.56
CA ILE A 18 -7.01 -5.71 -18.62
C ILE A 18 -8.07 -6.84 -18.61
N PRO A 19 -8.42 -7.42 -17.45
CA PRO A 19 -9.51 -8.38 -17.35
C PRO A 19 -10.85 -7.81 -17.83
N ASN A 20 -11.69 -8.67 -18.41
CA ASN A 20 -13.04 -8.27 -18.82
C ASN A 20 -13.97 -8.19 -17.60
N ASN A 21 -15.03 -7.38 -17.71
CA ASN A 21 -16.12 -7.29 -16.72
C ASN A 21 -15.68 -6.82 -15.32
N LEU A 22 -14.68 -5.94 -15.23
CA LEU A 22 -14.38 -5.23 -14.00
C LEU A 22 -15.58 -4.37 -13.61
N ASP A 23 -16.02 -4.48 -12.35
CA ASP A 23 -17.04 -3.61 -11.77
C ASP A 23 -16.47 -2.21 -11.45
N SER A 24 -17.12 -1.43 -10.59
CA SER A 24 -16.68 -0.07 -10.28
C SER A 24 -15.31 0.02 -9.59
N GLY A 25 -14.85 -1.06 -8.96
CA GLY A 25 -13.66 -1.11 -8.10
C GLY A 25 -13.82 -0.26 -6.84
N GLN A 26 -13.01 -0.53 -5.81
CA GLN A 26 -12.90 0.33 -4.64
C GLN A 26 -11.99 1.51 -4.97
N HIS A 27 -12.46 2.74 -4.72
CA HIS A 27 -11.62 3.93 -4.87
C HIS A 27 -10.75 4.10 -3.63
N LEU A 28 -9.44 4.08 -3.82
CA LEU A 28 -8.44 4.22 -2.76
C LEU A 28 -7.63 5.49 -2.98
N ARG A 29 -7.51 6.28 -1.92
CA ARG A 29 -6.64 7.45 -1.85
C ARG A 29 -5.70 7.27 -0.69
N GLN A 30 -4.41 7.48 -0.89
CA GLN A 30 -3.39 7.17 0.11
C GLN A 30 -2.32 8.25 0.15
N TRP A 31 -2.12 8.81 1.34
CA TRP A 31 -1.13 9.83 1.62
C TRP A 31 0.06 9.20 2.31
N TYR A 32 1.25 9.64 1.91
CA TYR A 32 2.52 9.24 2.49
C TYR A 32 3.01 10.33 3.42
N ILE A 33 3.03 10.03 4.72
CA ILE A 33 3.19 11.03 5.75
C ILE A 33 4.67 11.15 6.12
N PRO A 34 5.25 12.37 6.12
CA PRO A 34 6.59 12.58 6.63
C PRO A 34 6.71 12.12 8.08
N ILE A 35 7.81 11.43 8.42
CA ILE A 35 8.08 11.00 9.80
C ILE A 35 8.10 12.18 10.79
N SER A 36 8.48 13.37 10.33
CA SER A 36 8.45 14.58 11.17
C SER A 36 7.05 15.05 11.54
N SER A 37 6.00 14.52 10.90
CA SER A 37 4.60 14.89 11.14
C SER A 37 3.90 13.98 12.15
N ILE A 38 4.54 12.87 12.56
CA ILE A 38 3.98 11.90 13.49
C ILE A 38 4.66 12.01 14.86
N GLU A 39 3.87 11.90 15.92
CA GLU A 39 4.34 11.80 17.29
C GLU A 39 3.96 10.42 17.83
N ILE A 40 4.92 9.75 18.49
CA ILE A 40 4.74 8.37 18.97
C ILE A 40 5.27 8.26 20.40
N ASP A 41 4.35 8.00 21.32
CA ASP A 41 4.63 7.66 22.70
C ASP A 41 4.01 6.30 23.08
N SER A 42 2.93 6.25 23.87
CA SER A 42 2.04 5.10 23.96
C SER A 42 0.90 5.16 22.94
N ASN A 43 0.73 6.32 22.30
CA ASN A 43 -0.27 6.64 21.31
C ASN A 43 0.44 7.09 20.01
N ILE A 44 -0.33 7.17 18.92
CA ILE A 44 0.13 7.76 17.66
C ILE A 44 -0.73 8.99 17.39
N SER A 45 -0.10 10.14 17.17
CA SER A 45 -0.80 11.37 16.82
C SER A 45 -0.14 12.07 15.63
N ILE A 46 -0.92 12.90 14.93
CA ILE A 46 -0.46 13.74 13.82
C ILE A 46 -1.05 15.14 14.00
N SER A 47 -0.19 16.16 14.08
CA SER A 47 -0.62 17.56 14.29
C SER A 47 -1.54 17.74 15.51
N GLY A 48 -1.27 17.00 16.60
CA GLY A 48 -2.08 17.01 17.82
C GLY A 48 -3.40 16.24 17.74
N LEU A 49 -3.75 15.65 16.59
CA LEU A 49 -4.86 14.72 16.46
C LEU A 49 -4.39 13.32 16.83
N GLU A 50 -4.98 12.75 17.87
CA GLU A 50 -4.74 11.36 18.27
C GLU A 50 -5.40 10.39 17.29
N LEU A 51 -4.62 9.45 16.78
CA LEU A 51 -5.04 8.47 15.76
C LEU A 51 -5.17 7.07 16.35
N VAL A 52 -4.20 6.66 17.17
CA VAL A 52 -4.17 5.34 17.80
C VAL A 52 -3.89 5.52 19.28
N GLU A 53 -4.74 4.94 20.11
CA GLU A 53 -4.60 4.93 21.57
C GLU A 53 -4.08 3.57 22.04
N HIS A 54 -3.24 3.58 23.07
CA HIS A 54 -2.84 2.38 23.81
C HIS A 54 -2.19 1.28 22.95
N ILE A 55 -1.14 1.64 22.22
CA ILE A 55 -0.34 0.66 21.47
C ILE A 55 0.25 -0.36 22.48
N PRO A 56 0.11 -1.68 22.24
CA PRO A 56 0.76 -2.68 23.08
C PRO A 56 2.28 -2.50 23.08
N ASP A 57 2.93 -2.66 24.25
CA ASP A 57 4.38 -2.46 24.40
C ASP A 57 5.21 -3.25 23.36
N GLU A 58 4.79 -4.49 23.06
CA GLU A 58 5.43 -5.34 22.05
C GLU A 58 5.38 -4.77 20.62
N TRP A 59 4.31 -4.04 20.29
CA TRP A 59 4.18 -3.36 19.00
C TRP A 59 4.90 -2.02 19.02
N LEU A 60 4.92 -1.32 20.16
CA LEU A 60 5.55 -0.02 20.28
C LEU A 60 7.06 -0.10 19.98
N ASP A 61 7.75 -1.12 20.49
CA ASP A 61 9.16 -1.34 20.17
C ASP A 61 9.36 -1.63 18.68
N GLY A 62 8.50 -2.46 18.09
CA GLY A 62 8.57 -2.77 16.65
C GLY A 62 8.23 -1.58 15.75
N VAL A 63 7.32 -0.70 16.16
CA VAL A 63 7.00 0.56 15.46
C VAL A 63 8.20 1.50 15.50
N ARG A 64 8.82 1.66 16.67
CA ARG A 64 10.04 2.48 16.81
C ARG A 64 11.18 1.93 15.97
N GLU A 65 11.39 0.62 16.00
CA GLU A 65 12.39 -0.04 15.16
C GLU A 65 12.12 0.21 13.68
N ALA A 66 10.88 0.04 13.21
CA ALA A 66 10.49 0.27 11.83
C ALA A 66 10.76 1.72 11.37
N LEU A 67 10.58 2.70 12.26
CA LEU A 67 10.75 4.12 11.97
C LEU A 67 12.20 4.62 12.07
N ASP A 68 13.05 3.91 12.82
CA ASP A 68 14.49 4.22 12.94
C ASP A 68 15.30 3.70 11.74
N GLN A 69 14.69 2.87 10.88
CA GLN A 69 15.33 2.38 9.66
C GLN A 69 15.40 3.44 8.55
N ASP A 70 16.21 3.15 7.54
CA ASP A 70 16.23 3.95 6.31
C ASP A 70 14.91 3.82 5.55
N ASP A 71 14.35 4.97 5.20
CA ASP A 71 13.18 5.13 4.33
C ASP A 71 11.87 4.44 4.81
N PRO A 72 11.42 4.66 6.07
CA PRO A 72 10.21 4.04 6.58
C PRO A 72 8.97 4.53 5.81
N THR A 73 7.89 3.75 5.86
CA THR A 73 6.63 4.15 5.25
C THR A 73 5.58 4.39 6.32
N ILE A 74 5.11 5.64 6.43
CA ILE A 74 3.89 5.98 7.16
C ILE A 74 2.85 6.34 6.10
N ARG A 75 1.71 5.67 6.13
CA ARG A 75 0.65 5.87 5.13
C ARG A 75 -0.70 5.95 5.81
N ILE A 76 -1.52 6.94 5.45
CA ILE A 76 -2.97 6.86 5.71
C ILE A 76 -3.69 6.61 4.39
N ARG A 77 -4.48 5.54 4.34
CA ARG A 77 -5.32 5.16 3.20
C ARG A 77 -6.79 5.39 3.53
N LEU A 78 -7.49 6.09 2.67
CA LEU A 78 -8.94 6.27 2.67
C LEU A 78 -9.58 5.41 1.58
N ASN A 79 -10.74 4.82 1.87
CA ASN A 79 -11.55 4.10 0.88
C ASN A 79 -12.98 4.64 0.72
N GLY A 80 -13.27 5.81 1.31
CA GLY A 80 -14.59 6.44 1.34
C GLY A 80 -15.48 6.05 2.53
N GLU A 81 -15.10 5.02 3.30
CA GLU A 81 -15.85 4.57 4.48
C GLU A 81 -15.02 4.64 5.76
N TYR A 82 -13.74 4.26 5.68
CA TYR A 82 -12.82 4.24 6.79
C TYR A 82 -11.41 4.66 6.36
N ALA A 83 -10.58 4.94 7.36
CA ALA A 83 -9.17 5.27 7.19
C ALA A 83 -8.33 4.16 7.83
N ILE A 84 -7.23 3.77 7.17
CA ILE A 84 -6.23 2.86 7.72
C ILE A 84 -4.91 3.61 7.81
N LEU A 85 -4.34 3.68 9.02
CA LEU A 85 -2.94 4.05 9.21
C LEU A 85 -2.09 2.79 9.08
N CYS A 86 -1.03 2.85 8.28
CA CYS A 86 -0.01 1.82 8.20
C CYS A 86 1.35 2.42 8.57
N ILE A 87 2.12 1.71 9.39
CA ILE A 87 3.55 1.98 9.59
C ILE A 87 4.30 0.73 9.14
N LYS A 88 5.21 0.91 8.17
CA LYS A 88 5.98 -0.18 7.56
C LYS A 88 7.48 0.08 7.70
N GLY A 89 8.19 -0.97 8.08
CA GLY A 89 9.65 -1.01 8.01
C GLY A 89 10.15 -1.19 6.56
N PRO A 90 11.46 -1.29 6.36
CA PRO A 90 12.04 -1.51 5.04
C PRO A 90 11.65 -2.89 4.50
N THR A 91 11.47 -2.98 3.19
CA THR A 91 11.23 -4.26 2.51
C THR A 91 12.54 -5.03 2.36
N ILE A 92 12.56 -6.27 2.84
CA ILE A 92 13.64 -7.22 2.66
C ILE A 92 13.13 -8.34 1.74
N GLY A 93 13.55 -8.31 0.48
CA GLY A 93 13.02 -9.19 -0.56
C GLY A 93 11.55 -8.87 -0.85
N ILE A 94 10.65 -9.72 -0.36
CA ILE A 94 9.19 -9.54 -0.49
C ILE A 94 8.50 -9.41 0.87
N SER A 95 9.27 -9.35 1.95
CA SER A 95 8.79 -9.35 3.33
C SER A 95 9.06 -8.00 4.00
N ARG A 96 8.12 -7.52 4.83
CA ARG A 96 8.36 -6.36 5.70
C ARG A 96 7.52 -6.44 6.96
N ILE A 97 8.00 -5.78 8.02
CA ILE A 97 7.15 -5.51 9.18
C ILE A 97 6.12 -4.45 8.78
N GLU A 98 4.86 -4.71 9.11
CA GLU A 98 3.77 -3.78 8.85
C GLU A 98 2.74 -3.81 9.98
N PHE A 99 2.46 -2.65 10.54
CA PHE A 99 1.39 -2.44 11.49
C PHE A 99 0.27 -1.66 10.83
N GLU A 100 -0.98 -2.11 11.02
CA GLU A 100 -2.17 -1.44 10.52
C GLU A 100 -3.16 -1.14 11.65
N TRP A 101 -3.77 0.04 11.60
CA TRP A 101 -4.85 0.44 12.50
C TRP A 101 -5.96 1.11 11.71
N GLU A 102 -7.20 0.69 11.96
CA GLU A 102 -8.39 1.42 11.51
C GLU A 102 -8.58 2.66 12.37
N ILE A 103 -8.66 3.83 11.74
CA ILE A 103 -8.75 5.11 12.43
C ILE A 103 -10.15 5.70 12.28
N LYS A 104 -10.67 6.22 13.39
CA LYS A 104 -11.99 6.86 13.48
C LYS A 104 -11.89 8.17 14.27
N PRO A 105 -12.69 9.20 13.93
CA PRO A 105 -13.66 9.23 12.83
C PRO A 105 -13.04 9.60 11.48
N TYR A 106 -13.54 8.97 10.41
CA TYR A 106 -13.10 9.19 9.02
C TYR A 106 -13.10 10.67 8.59
N SER A 107 -14.14 11.43 8.96
CA SER A 107 -14.35 12.79 8.47
C SER A 107 -13.25 13.77 8.88
N ILE A 108 -12.71 13.63 10.10
CA ILE A 108 -11.63 14.50 10.59
C ILE A 108 -10.33 14.24 9.81
N LEU A 109 -10.08 12.97 9.46
CA LEU A 109 -8.89 12.59 8.68
C LEU A 109 -9.00 13.03 7.24
N GLU A 110 -10.17 12.90 6.63
CA GLU A 110 -10.37 13.37 5.26
C GLU A 110 -10.05 14.86 5.14
N GLU A 111 -10.56 15.70 6.05
CA GLU A 111 -10.25 17.14 6.04
C GLU A 111 -8.75 17.43 6.24
N LEU A 112 -8.10 16.75 7.19
CA LEU A 112 -6.66 16.89 7.45
C LEU A 112 -5.82 16.49 6.22
N LEU A 113 -6.16 15.39 5.57
CA LEU A 113 -5.40 14.84 4.45
C LEU A 113 -5.57 15.67 3.18
N GLU A 114 -6.79 16.10 2.88
CA GLU A 114 -7.10 16.96 1.73
C GLU A 114 -6.46 18.36 1.86
N SER A 115 -6.25 18.84 3.08
CA SER A 115 -5.56 20.11 3.33
C SER A 115 -4.03 19.99 3.43
N SER A 116 -3.49 18.77 3.36
CA SER A 116 -2.05 18.52 3.43
C SER A 116 -1.37 18.62 2.06
N ASP A 117 -0.10 19.02 2.06
CA ASP A 117 0.78 18.96 0.88
C ASP A 117 1.55 17.62 0.81
N TRP A 118 1.07 16.57 1.48
CA TRP A 118 1.76 15.27 1.53
C TRP A 118 1.60 14.49 0.22
N PRO A 119 2.62 13.70 -0.19
CA PRO A 119 2.53 12.90 -1.41
C PRO A 119 1.31 11.98 -1.42
N LEU A 120 0.55 12.01 -2.52
CA LEU A 120 -0.72 11.30 -2.70
C LEU A 120 -0.62 10.31 -3.86
N VAL A 121 -1.20 9.13 -3.67
CA VAL A 121 -1.54 8.19 -4.75
C VAL A 121 -3.02 7.87 -4.71
N GLU A 122 -3.65 7.91 -5.88
CA GLU A 122 -5.03 7.53 -6.08
C GLU A 122 -5.12 6.33 -7.02
N LYS A 123 -5.96 5.35 -6.70
CA LYS A 123 -6.16 4.14 -7.49
C LYS A 123 -7.55 3.55 -7.34
N LYS A 124 -7.98 2.78 -8.34
CA LYS A 124 -9.09 1.84 -8.18
C LYS A 124 -8.54 0.43 -7.98
N ARG A 125 -9.02 -0.26 -6.95
CA ARG A 125 -8.63 -1.64 -6.63
C ARG A 125 -9.78 -2.60 -6.88
N TRP A 126 -9.48 -3.74 -7.48
CA TRP A 126 -10.38 -4.89 -7.60
C TRP A 126 -9.73 -6.11 -6.96
N ASP A 127 -10.49 -6.81 -6.13
CA ASP A 127 -10.07 -8.09 -5.57
C ASP A 127 -10.54 -9.21 -6.49
N ILE A 128 -9.60 -9.84 -7.16
CA ILE A 128 -9.85 -10.88 -8.16
C ILE A 128 -9.43 -12.22 -7.56
N GLN A 129 -10.42 -13.07 -7.27
CA GLN A 129 -10.16 -14.43 -6.85
C GLN A 129 -9.65 -15.27 -8.03
N SER A 130 -8.48 -15.90 -7.87
CA SER A 130 -7.90 -16.83 -8.84
C SER A 130 -8.40 -18.26 -8.63
N GLU A 131 -8.19 -19.11 -9.64
CA GLU A 131 -8.65 -20.51 -9.65
C GLU A 131 -8.04 -21.35 -8.52
N ASP A 132 -6.83 -20.99 -8.05
CA ASP A 132 -6.13 -21.62 -6.93
C ASP A 132 -6.54 -21.06 -5.56
N GLY A 133 -7.52 -20.16 -5.52
CA GLY A 133 -8.13 -19.62 -4.30
C GLY A 133 -7.41 -18.41 -3.70
N HIS A 134 -6.27 -17.99 -4.26
CA HIS A 134 -5.63 -16.74 -3.86
C HIS A 134 -6.46 -15.53 -4.32
N ILE A 135 -6.26 -14.40 -3.65
CA ILE A 135 -6.87 -13.13 -4.02
C ILE A 135 -5.76 -12.24 -4.57
N TRP A 136 -5.98 -11.73 -5.77
CA TRP A 136 -5.12 -10.72 -6.37
C TRP A 136 -5.77 -9.35 -6.25
N ASN A 137 -5.02 -8.36 -5.80
CA ASN A 137 -5.43 -6.97 -5.91
C ASN A 137 -4.98 -6.42 -7.27
N LEU A 138 -5.92 -6.17 -8.16
CA LEU A 138 -5.68 -5.46 -9.41
C LEU A 138 -5.87 -3.96 -9.17
N ASP A 139 -4.80 -3.18 -9.37
CA ASP A 139 -4.80 -1.74 -9.20
C ASP A 139 -4.74 -1.02 -10.54
N ARG A 140 -5.67 -0.10 -10.77
CA ARG A 140 -5.57 0.95 -11.79
C ARG A 140 -5.22 2.26 -11.11
N PHE A 141 -4.03 2.77 -11.38
CA PHE A 141 -3.62 4.07 -10.85
C PHE A 141 -4.33 5.22 -11.60
N LEU A 142 -4.57 6.31 -10.88
CA LEU A 142 -5.27 7.50 -11.35
C LEU A 142 -4.34 8.73 -11.32
N GLY A 143 -4.82 9.86 -11.84
CA GLY A 143 -4.11 11.15 -11.81
C GLY A 143 -2.77 11.09 -12.55
N LEU A 144 -1.71 11.57 -11.92
CA LEU A 144 -0.35 11.57 -12.50
C LEU A 144 0.24 10.17 -12.71
N ASN A 145 -0.41 9.15 -12.14
CA ASN A 145 -0.06 7.74 -12.31
C ASN A 145 -0.97 7.01 -13.32
N GLU A 146 -1.87 7.72 -14.02
CA GLU A 146 -2.80 7.11 -14.96
C GLU A 146 -2.09 6.35 -16.08
N GLY A 147 -2.65 5.17 -16.42
CA GLY A 147 -2.10 4.24 -17.39
C GLY A 147 -1.33 3.08 -16.75
N LEU A 148 -0.79 3.26 -15.54
CA LEU A 148 -0.16 2.19 -14.79
C LEU A 148 -1.21 1.24 -14.19
N TRP A 149 -0.96 -0.05 -14.36
CA TRP A 149 -1.71 -1.12 -13.70
C TRP A 149 -0.75 -2.10 -13.04
N LEU A 150 -1.03 -2.44 -11.78
CA LEU A 150 -0.27 -3.42 -11.02
C LEU A 150 -1.20 -4.52 -10.50
N ALA A 151 -0.63 -5.70 -10.33
CA ALA A 151 -1.26 -6.85 -9.72
C ALA A 151 -0.45 -7.22 -8.47
N GLU A 152 -1.06 -7.10 -7.31
CA GLU A 152 -0.46 -7.47 -6.03
C GLU A 152 -1.11 -8.76 -5.50
N ILE A 153 -0.30 -9.60 -4.84
CA ILE A 153 -0.76 -10.79 -4.13
C ILE A 153 -0.04 -10.88 -2.80
N GLU A 154 -0.80 -10.94 -1.71
CA GLU A 154 -0.29 -11.22 -0.37
C GLU A 154 -0.15 -12.73 -0.16
N LEU A 155 0.97 -13.15 0.42
CA LEU A 155 1.34 -14.55 0.61
C LEU A 155 1.57 -14.85 2.08
N LYS A 156 1.29 -16.10 2.47
CA LYS A 156 1.52 -16.55 3.86
C LYS A 156 3.01 -16.66 4.23
N ASN A 157 3.86 -16.92 3.24
CA ASN A 157 5.31 -17.06 3.37
C ASN A 157 5.98 -16.99 2.00
N GLU A 158 7.28 -16.73 1.95
CA GLU A 158 8.02 -16.50 0.70
C GLU A 158 8.07 -17.69 -0.27
N ASN A 159 7.90 -18.91 0.26
CA ASN A 159 7.89 -20.15 -0.54
C ASN A 159 6.47 -20.57 -0.97
N THR A 160 5.46 -19.74 -0.69
CA THR A 160 4.09 -20.00 -1.13
C THR A 160 4.04 -20.03 -2.64
N THR A 161 3.55 -21.14 -3.19
CA THR A 161 3.29 -21.26 -4.61
C THR A 161 1.91 -20.69 -4.94
N TYR A 162 1.82 -20.04 -6.10
CA TYR A 162 0.60 -19.47 -6.63
C TYR A 162 0.65 -19.51 -8.16
N HIS A 163 -0.51 -19.54 -8.80
CA HIS A 163 -0.65 -19.48 -10.24
C HIS A 163 -0.84 -18.03 -10.68
N CYS A 164 -0.08 -17.60 -11.69
CA CYS A 164 -0.31 -16.31 -12.32
C CYS A 164 -1.47 -16.41 -13.32
N PRO A 165 -2.59 -15.69 -13.12
CA PRO A 165 -3.63 -15.58 -14.14
C PRO A 165 -3.08 -15.00 -15.46
N LYS A 166 -3.78 -15.24 -16.58
CA LYS A 166 -3.36 -14.77 -17.93
C LYS A 166 -3.09 -13.26 -18.06
N TRP A 167 -3.67 -12.47 -17.15
CA TRP A 167 -3.59 -11.02 -17.12
C TRP A 167 -2.42 -10.50 -16.28
N VAL A 168 -1.83 -11.35 -15.43
CA VAL A 168 -0.61 -11.04 -14.67
C VAL A 168 0.60 -11.17 -15.59
N GLY A 169 1.52 -10.22 -15.47
CA GLY A 169 2.71 -10.09 -16.31
C GLY A 169 3.99 -10.27 -15.50
N ILE A 170 4.96 -9.40 -15.79
CA ILE A 170 6.31 -9.48 -15.25
C ILE A 170 6.30 -9.18 -13.74
N ASP A 171 6.97 -10.01 -12.94
CA ASP A 171 7.26 -9.74 -11.53
C ASP A 171 8.19 -8.53 -11.41
N VAL A 172 7.71 -7.51 -10.70
CA VAL A 172 8.42 -6.26 -10.41
C VAL A 172 8.54 -6.02 -8.90
N SER A 173 8.40 -7.05 -8.07
CA SER A 173 8.39 -6.95 -6.60
C SER A 173 9.66 -6.29 -6.03
N ASN A 174 10.80 -6.49 -6.72
CA ASN A 174 12.09 -5.91 -6.32
C ASN A 174 12.41 -4.58 -7.02
N ASP A 175 11.50 -4.03 -7.82
CA ASP A 175 11.72 -2.76 -8.52
C ASP A 175 11.06 -1.61 -7.73
N PRO A 176 11.86 -0.78 -7.04
CA PRO A 176 11.35 0.24 -6.14
C PRO A 176 10.50 1.31 -6.85
N ARG A 177 10.62 1.44 -8.18
CA ARG A 177 9.85 2.39 -9.00
C ARG A 177 8.35 2.13 -8.95
N PHE A 178 7.94 0.88 -8.70
CA PHE A 178 6.52 0.48 -8.69
C PHE A 178 5.92 0.41 -7.28
N THR A 179 6.70 0.73 -6.25
CA THR A 179 6.12 0.90 -4.91
C THR A 179 5.21 2.11 -4.91
N SER A 180 4.08 1.99 -4.22
CA SER A 180 3.13 3.10 -4.16
C SER A 180 3.72 4.36 -3.49
N LYS A 181 4.64 4.21 -2.52
CA LYS A 181 5.38 5.34 -1.92
C LYS A 181 6.18 6.08 -2.99
N ARG A 182 6.93 5.33 -3.81
CA ARG A 182 7.73 5.91 -4.88
C ARG A 182 6.88 6.57 -5.96
N LEU A 183 5.71 6.00 -6.28
CA LEU A 183 4.77 6.59 -7.25
C LEU A 183 4.10 7.87 -6.73
N ALA A 184 4.06 8.09 -5.42
CA ALA A 184 3.61 9.35 -4.83
C ALA A 184 4.64 10.47 -5.04
N GLU A 185 5.93 10.14 -4.97
CA GLU A 185 7.04 11.08 -5.09
C GLU A 185 7.47 11.32 -6.54
N LEU A 186 7.54 10.25 -7.33
CA LEU A 186 7.97 10.24 -8.73
C LEU A 186 6.89 9.55 -9.58
N PRO A 187 5.87 10.30 -10.01
CA PRO A 187 4.73 9.72 -10.74
C PRO A 187 5.12 9.06 -12.06
N PHE A 188 4.31 8.08 -12.45
CA PHE A 188 4.45 7.31 -13.69
C PHE A 188 4.56 8.18 -14.95
N SER A 189 3.82 9.29 -14.99
CA SER A 189 3.84 10.24 -16.11
C SER A 189 5.21 10.87 -16.41
N ILE A 190 6.12 10.89 -15.43
CA ILE A 190 7.50 11.40 -15.56
C ILE A 190 8.56 10.31 -15.33
N MET A 191 8.14 9.05 -15.24
CA MET A 191 9.04 7.92 -15.09
C MET A 191 9.84 7.70 -16.39
N ASN A 192 11.16 7.59 -16.25
CA ASN A 192 12.01 7.23 -17.38
C ASN A 192 11.95 5.72 -17.64
N ASN A 193 11.94 5.33 -18.92
CA ASN A 193 11.84 3.93 -19.35
C ASN A 193 10.62 3.22 -18.77
N SER A 194 9.45 3.87 -18.83
CA SER A 194 8.19 3.29 -18.40
C SER A 194 7.89 1.97 -19.13
N PRO A 195 7.36 0.96 -18.43
CA PRO A 195 6.91 -0.27 -19.06
C PRO A 195 5.79 -0.02 -20.08
N PRO A 196 5.57 -0.97 -21.02
CA PRO A 196 4.44 -0.90 -21.92
C PRO A 196 3.12 -0.94 -21.13
N LEU A 197 2.12 -0.20 -21.60
CA LEU A 197 0.77 -0.25 -21.06
C LEU A 197 0.13 -1.63 -21.33
N PRO A 198 -0.77 -2.11 -20.45
CA PRO A 198 -1.48 -3.36 -20.68
C PRO A 198 -2.32 -3.27 -21.96
N LYS A 199 -2.52 -4.41 -22.62
CA LYS A 199 -3.52 -4.50 -23.69
C LYS A 199 -4.89 -4.18 -23.12
N SER A 200 -5.73 -3.50 -23.90
CA SER A 200 -7.05 -3.05 -23.45
C SER A 200 -7.99 -4.18 -23.00
N LYS A 201 -7.75 -5.42 -23.47
CA LYS A 201 -8.49 -6.63 -23.06
C LYS A 201 -7.60 -7.88 -23.09
N CYS A 202 -7.91 -8.79 -22.18
CA CYS A 202 -7.60 -10.22 -22.29
C CYS A 202 -8.73 -10.99 -23.00
#